data_AF-A5VK94-F1
#
_entry.id   AF-A5VK94-F1
#
_cell.length_a   1.000
_cell.length_b   1.000
_cell.length_c   1.000
_cell.angle_alpha   90.00
_cell.angle_beta   90.00
_cell.angle_gamma   90.00
#
_symmetry.space_group_name_H-M   'P 1'
#
loop_
_entity.id
_entity.type
_entity.pdbx_description
1 polymer ?
#
loop_
_entity_poly.entity_id
_entity_poly.type
_entity_poly.pdbx_seq_one_letter_code
_entity_poly.pdbx_strand_id
1 'polypeptide(L)' 'MTEQNEIITPVFKNKASDFKKHVFTARPAVKINVNEVELTIFKGTNSILASDIAKVVIRYAR' A
#
# COMPACT_ATOMS: atom_id res chain seq x y z
N MET A 1 38.05 -26.49 28.77
CA MET A 1 37.98 -25.96 27.39
C MET A 1 37.03 -24.79 27.43
N THR A 2 37.49 -23.59 27.12
CA THR A 2 36.67 -22.36 27.20
C THR A 2 36.21 -22.03 25.80
N GLU A 3 34.94 -22.29 25.50
CA GLU A 3 34.35 -22.02 24.19
C GLU A 3 34.10 -20.51 24.07
N GLN A 4 34.95 -19.84 23.29
CA GLN A 4 34.75 -18.45 22.91
C GLN A 4 33.77 -18.43 21.73
N ASN A 5 32.49 -18.19 22.02
CA ASN A 5 31.49 -17.98 20.98
C ASN A 5 31.79 -16.67 20.24
N GLU A 6 32.21 -16.77 18.98
CA GLU A 6 32.42 -15.61 18.11
C GLU A 6 31.07 -14.91 17.87
N ILE A 7 30.91 -13.71 18.43
CA ILE A 7 29.72 -12.88 18.20
C ILE A 7 29.84 -12.26 16.81
N ILE A 8 29.25 -12.92 15.82
CA ILE A 8 29.19 -12.40 14.44
C ILE A 8 28.27 -11.19 14.44
N THR A 9 28.84 -10.00 14.19
CA THR A 9 28.04 -8.78 14.01
C THR A 9 27.50 -8.74 12.58
N PRO A 10 26.19 -8.76 12.36
CA PRO A 10 25.65 -8.71 11.00
C PRO A 10 25.88 -7.33 10.39
N VAL A 11 26.56 -7.29 9.24
CA VAL A 11 26.74 -6.07 8.46
C VAL A 11 25.62 -5.98 7.43
N PHE A 12 24.63 -5.13 7.68
CA PHE A 12 23.57 -4.86 6.72
C PHE A 12 24.11 -3.95 5.61
N LYS A 13 24.30 -4.52 4.40
CA LYS A 13 24.61 -3.72 3.22
C LYS A 13 23.36 -2.95 2.82
N ASN A 14 23.39 -1.63 2.96
CA ASN A 14 22.34 -0.76 2.48
C ASN A 14 22.43 -0.70 0.96
N LYS A 15 21.73 -1.60 0.26
CA LYS A 15 21.60 -1.51 -1.20
C LYS A 15 20.73 -0.29 -1.48
N ALA A 16 21.27 0.71 -2.16
CA ALA A 16 20.47 1.82 -2.65
C ALA A 16 19.34 1.21 -3.48
N SER A 17 18.13 1.23 -2.92
CA SER A 17 16.96 0.79 -3.63
C SER A 17 16.70 1.84 -4.68
N ASP A 18 16.87 1.49 -5.96
CA ASP A 18 16.34 2.25 -7.09
C ASP A 18 14.80 2.13 -7.10
N PHE A 19 14.16 2.33 -5.94
CA PHE A 19 12.73 2.51 -5.82
C PHE A 19 12.41 3.81 -6.53
N LYS A 20 12.28 3.71 -7.86
CA LYS A 20 11.67 4.74 -8.68
C LYS A 20 10.29 4.90 -8.09
N LYS A 21 10.13 5.92 -7.24
CA LYS A 21 8.83 6.36 -6.75
C LYS A 21 8.01 6.58 -8.00
N HIS A 22 7.14 5.64 -8.34
CA HIS A 22 6.23 5.83 -9.46
C HIS A 22 5.50 7.11 -9.11
N VAL A 23 5.71 8.15 -9.94
CA VAL A 23 5.13 9.46 -9.68
C VAL A 23 3.63 9.22 -9.69
N PHE A 24 3.04 9.16 -8.50
CA PHE A 24 1.62 8.93 -8.34
C PHE A 24 0.93 10.19 -8.82
N THR A 25 0.62 10.23 -10.12
CA THR A 25 -0.27 11.26 -10.64
C THR A 25 -1.66 10.87 -10.19
N ALA A 26 -2.15 11.56 -9.16
CA ALA A 26 -3.47 11.36 -8.56
C ALA A 26 -4.58 11.77 -9.55
N ARG A 27 -4.77 10.98 -10.61
CA ARG A 27 -5.86 11.15 -11.56
C ARG A 27 -7.05 10.33 -11.05
N PRO A 28 -8.13 10.97 -10.58
CA PRO A 28 -9.31 10.24 -10.15
C PRO A 28 -9.87 9.47 -11.34
N ALA A 29 -10.14 8.19 -11.14
CA ALA A 29 -10.74 7.30 -12.13
C ALA A 29 -12.25 7.17 -11.91
N VAL A 30 -12.66 7.05 -10.63
CA VAL A 30 -14.07 6.94 -10.24
C VAL A 30 -14.28 7.72 -8.94
N LYS A 31 -15.40 8.44 -8.85
CA LYS A 31 -15.86 9.08 -7.63
C LYS A 31 -17.28 8.58 -7.33
N ILE A 32 -17.45 7.99 -6.15
CA ILE A 32 -18.70 7.38 -5.67
C ILE A 32 -19.09 8.14 -4.42
N ASN A 33 -20.34 8.56 -4.34
CA ASN A 33 -20.91 9.13 -3.13
C ASN A 33 -21.99 8.18 -2.62
N VAL A 34 -21.88 7.73 -1.38
CA VAL A 34 -22.86 6.89 -0.69
C VAL A 34 -23.17 7.56 0.65
N ASN A 35 -24.35 8.16 0.74
CA ASN A 35 -24.83 8.93 1.90
C ASN A 35 -23.82 10.02 2.31
N GLU A 36 -23.15 9.86 3.45
CA GLU A 36 -22.15 10.80 3.95
C GLU A 36 -20.70 10.43 3.56
N VAL A 37 -20.51 9.33 2.82
CA VAL A 37 -19.18 8.82 2.44
C VAL A 37 -18.88 9.13 0.98
N GLU A 38 -17.80 9.87 0.75
CA GLU A 38 -17.22 10.07 -0.57
C GLU A 38 -16.01 9.12 -0.78
N LEU A 39 -16.15 8.17 -1.69
CA LEU A 39 -15.09 7.26 -2.11
C LEU A 39 -14.53 7.68 -3.48
N THR A 40 -13.26 8.05 -3.52
CA THR A 40 -12.55 8.33 -4.79
C THR A 40 -11.49 7.25 -5.06
N ILE A 41 -11.58 6.61 -6.21
CA ILE A 41 -10.64 5.60 -6.69
C ILE A 41 -9.75 6.24 -7.75
N PHE A 42 -8.44 6.12 -7.59
CA PHE A 42 -7.45 6.72 -8.49
C PHE A 42 -6.93 5.74 -9.54
N LYS A 43 -6.44 6.28 -10.66
CA LYS A 43 -5.82 5.47 -11.70
C LYS A 43 -4.59 4.74 -11.15
N GLY A 44 -4.49 3.44 -11.43
CA GLY A 44 -3.41 2.58 -10.95
C GLY A 44 -3.75 1.78 -9.69
N THR A 45 -4.92 1.99 -9.08
CA THR A 45 -5.44 1.10 -8.04
C THR A 45 -5.69 -0.29 -8.61
N ASN A 46 -5.33 -1.34 -7.86
CA ASN A 46 -5.65 -2.72 -8.20
C ASN A 46 -7.17 -2.89 -8.32
N SER A 47 -7.64 -3.45 -9.44
CA SER A 47 -9.07 -3.55 -9.75
C SER A 47 -9.86 -4.42 -8.77
N ILE A 48 -9.24 -5.46 -8.21
CA ILE A 48 -9.88 -6.36 -7.23
C ILE A 48 -10.09 -5.60 -5.93
N LEU A 49 -9.03 -4.94 -5.42
CA LEU A 49 -9.11 -4.13 -4.20
C LEU A 49 -10.10 -2.97 -4.35
N ALA A 50 -10.10 -2.30 -5.50
CA ALA A 50 -11.06 -1.24 -5.82
C ALA A 50 -12.51 -1.74 -5.74
N SER A 51 -12.79 -2.91 -6.33
CA SER A 51 -14.11 -3.54 -6.29
C SER A 51 -14.53 -3.89 -4.87
N ASP A 52 -13.65 -4.51 -4.09
CA ASP A 52 -14.00 -5.00 -2.75
C ASP A 52 -14.24 -3.83 -1.78
N ILE A 53 -13.42 -2.78 -1.84
CA ILE A 53 -13.64 -1.55 -1.06
C ILE A 53 -14.97 -0.90 -1.46
N ALA A 54 -15.26 -0.77 -2.76
CA ALA A 54 -16.52 -0.17 -3.22
C ALA A 54 -17.75 -0.94 -2.70
N LYS A 55 -17.72 -2.29 -2.74
CA LYS A 55 -18.80 -3.13 -2.19
C LYS A 55 -19.00 -2.92 -0.69
N VAL A 56 -17.90 -2.83 0.07
CA VAL A 56 -17.96 -2.59 1.52
C VAL A 56 -18.57 -1.23 1.81
N VAL A 57 -18.10 -0.18 1.13
CA VAL A 57 -18.65 1.17 1.29
C VAL A 57 -20.15 1.19 0.96
N ILE A 58 -20.56 0.63 -0.18
CA ILE A 58 -21.98 0.59 -0.56
C ILE A 58 -22.83 -0.20 0.46
N ARG A 59 -22.27 -1.27 1.05
CA ARG A 59 -23.00 -2.12 2.00
C ARG A 59 -23.17 -1.47 3.38
N TYR A 60 -22.18 -0.71 3.83
CA TYR A 60 -22.08 -0.29 5.22
C TYR A 60 -22.10 1.23 5.44
N ALA A 61 -21.92 2.04 4.39
CA ALA A 61 -22.20 3.46 4.47
C ALA A 61 -23.72 3.65 4.58
N ARG A 62 -24.20 3.76 5.81
CA ARG A 62 -25.56 4.15 6.17
C ARG A 62 -25.57 5.62 6.54
#